data_AF-A0A1J3F9H6-F1
#
_entry.id   AF-A0A1J3F9H6-F1
#
_cell.length_a   1.000
_cell.length_b   1.000
_cell.length_c   1.000
_cell.angle_alpha   90.00
_cell.angle_beta   90.00
_cell.angle_gamma   90.00
#
_symmetry.space_group_name_H-M   'P 1'
#
loop_
_entity.id
_entity.type
_entity.pdbx_description
1 polymer ?
#
loop_
_entity_poly.entity_id
_entity_poly.type
_entity_poly.pdbx_seq_one_letter_code
_entity_poly.pdbx_strand_id
1 'polypeptide(L)'
;GLFWMFMGVANSDNKLYDDEMQALAAAYPDQFRLDYALSREQKNVRGGKMYIQDKVEEYADEVFDLLNNGAHIYFCGLKGMMPGILE
;
A
#
# COMPACT_ATOMS: atom_id res chain seq x y z
N GLY A 1 5.28 14.41 -9.96
CA GLY A 1 4.28 13.32 -9.95
C GLY A 1 4.36 12.62 -8.63
N LEU A 2 3.28 11.99 -8.19
CA LEU A 2 3.24 11.22 -6.95
C LEU A 2 3.68 9.78 -7.23
N PHE A 3 4.59 9.25 -6.41
CA PHE A 3 4.84 7.83 -6.28
C PHE A 3 4.25 7.35 -4.96
N TRP A 4 3.28 6.46 -5.03
CA TRP A 4 2.62 5.92 -3.84
C TRP A 4 2.84 4.42 -3.75
N MET A 5 3.56 4.00 -2.71
CA MET A 5 3.84 2.61 -2.42
C MET A 5 2.90 2.08 -1.35
N PHE A 6 2.20 1.00 -1.68
CA PHE A 6 1.51 0.16 -0.72
C PHE A 6 2.35 -1.12 -0.51
N MET A 7 2.75 -1.41 0.72
CA MET A 7 3.55 -2.59 1.04
C MET A 7 2.85 -3.51 2.06
N GLY A 8 2.48 -4.71 1.61
CA GLY A 8 1.89 -5.74 2.46
C GLY A 8 2.93 -6.70 3.01
N VAL A 9 3.04 -6.80 4.34
CA VAL A 9 3.95 -7.73 5.03
C VAL A 9 3.28 -8.38 6.24
N ALA A 10 3.92 -9.37 6.84
CA ALA A 10 3.36 -10.04 8.02
C ALA A 10 3.32 -9.09 9.23
N ASN A 11 4.48 -8.54 9.58
CA ASN A 11 4.77 -7.84 10.82
C ASN A 11 5.70 -6.64 10.52
N SER A 12 5.90 -5.75 11.49
CA SER A 12 6.82 -4.62 11.37
C SER A 12 8.26 -5.06 11.06
N ASP A 13 8.72 -6.16 11.65
CA ASP A 13 10.07 -6.70 11.40
C ASP A 13 10.26 -7.29 9.99
N ASN A 14 9.18 -7.44 9.23
CA ASN A 14 9.20 -7.96 7.86
C ASN A 14 9.14 -6.86 6.80
N LYS A 15 9.14 -5.59 7.18
CA LYS A 15 9.20 -4.48 6.21
C LYS A 15 10.52 -4.55 5.45
N LEU A 16 10.42 -4.71 4.13
CA LEU A 16 11.58 -4.79 3.27
C LEU A 16 12.06 -3.38 2.96
N TYR A 17 13.35 -3.12 3.17
CA TYR A 17 13.99 -1.84 2.87
C TYR A 17 13.36 -0.65 3.62
N ASP A 18 12.82 -0.85 4.84
CA ASP A 18 12.11 0.20 5.60
C ASP A 18 12.97 1.46 5.73
N ASP A 19 14.23 1.34 6.15
CA ASP A 19 15.14 2.48 6.30
C ASP A 19 15.27 3.32 5.02
N GLU A 20 15.36 2.67 3.85
CA GLU A 20 15.46 3.33 2.55
C GLU A 20 14.13 3.99 2.16
N MET A 21 13.01 3.32 2.40
CA MET A 21 11.68 3.85 2.11
C MET A 21 11.33 5.04 3.03
N GLN A 22 11.68 4.98 4.30
CA GLN A 22 11.52 6.10 5.24
C GLN A 22 12.42 7.27 4.86
N ALA A 23 13.67 7.01 4.44
CA ALA A 23 14.57 8.06 3.96
C ALA A 23 14.01 8.75 2.70
N LEU A 24 13.40 8.00 1.77
CA LEU A 24 12.72 8.56 0.60
C LEU A 24 11.50 9.40 1.00
N ALA A 25 10.66 8.92 1.91
CA ALA A 25 9.50 9.65 2.41
C ALA A 25 9.90 10.96 3.11
N ALA A 26 11.00 10.95 3.87
CA ALA A 26 11.53 12.14 4.53
C ALA A 26 12.15 13.13 3.52
N ALA A 27 12.83 12.64 2.49
CA ALA A 27 13.48 13.48 1.47
C ALA A 27 12.48 14.09 0.48
N TYR A 28 11.37 13.40 0.21
CA TYR A 28 10.38 13.78 -0.82
C TYR A 28 8.93 13.71 -0.30
N PRO A 29 8.57 14.47 0.74
CA PRO A 29 7.27 14.34 1.40
C PRO A 29 6.07 14.66 0.49
N ASP A 30 6.27 15.47 -0.56
CA ASP A 30 5.21 15.85 -1.50
C ASP A 30 5.12 14.90 -2.72
N GLN A 31 6.14 14.06 -2.93
CA GLN A 31 6.26 13.21 -4.12
C GLN A 31 6.30 11.71 -3.81
N PHE A 32 6.56 11.31 -2.56
CA PHE A 32 6.63 9.92 -2.14
C PHE A 32 5.73 9.66 -0.94
N ARG A 33 4.78 8.73 -1.11
CA ARG A 33 3.90 8.24 -0.05
C ARG A 33 4.10 6.74 0.15
N LEU A 34 4.02 6.30 1.40
CA LEU A 34 4.28 4.93 1.80
C LEU A 34 3.25 4.48 2.83
N ASP A 35 2.48 3.46 2.47
CA ASP A 35 1.47 2.85 3.34
C ASP A 35 1.76 1.37 3.55
N TYR A 36 1.80 0.95 4.81
CA TYR A 36 2.02 -0.44 5.19
C TYR A 36 0.71 -1.15 5.54
N ALA A 37 0.57 -2.38 5.07
CA ALA A 37 -0.46 -3.33 5.50
C ALA A 37 0.21 -4.47 6.29
N LEU A 38 0.12 -4.42 7.62
CA LEU A 38 0.76 -5.39 8.53
C LEU A 38 -0.25 -6.47 8.95
N SER A 39 -0.31 -7.56 8.19
CA SER A 39 -1.40 -8.56 8.30
C SER A 39 -1.54 -9.25 9.64
N ARG A 40 -0.52 -9.25 10.52
CA ARG A 40 -0.58 -9.85 11.87
C ARG A 40 -0.65 -8.82 13.00
N GLU A 41 -0.53 -7.53 12.69
CA GLU A 41 -0.47 -6.44 13.69
C GLU A 41 -1.64 -5.46 13.55
N GLN A 42 -2.17 -5.30 12.34
CA GLN A 42 -3.26 -4.40 12.01
C GLN A 42 -4.53 -5.17 11.67
N LYS A 43 -5.67 -4.54 11.97
CA LYS A 43 -7.00 -5.06 11.60
C LYS A 43 -7.66 -4.16 10.57
N ASN A 44 -8.29 -4.76 9.57
CA ASN A 44 -9.14 -4.02 8.63
C ASN A 44 -10.48 -3.61 9.30
N VAL A 45 -11.29 -2.84 8.58
CA VAL A 45 -12.61 -2.36 9.06
C VAL A 45 -13.58 -3.48 9.44
N ARG A 46 -13.36 -4.69 8.90
CA ARG A 46 -14.15 -5.91 9.19
C ARG A 46 -13.59 -6.72 10.37
N GLY A 47 -12.54 -6.24 11.03
CA GLY A 47 -11.89 -6.89 12.17
C GLY A 47 -10.96 -8.06 11.81
N GLY A 48 -10.78 -8.34 10.52
CA GLY A 48 -9.87 -9.33 9.98
C GLY A 48 -8.44 -8.80 9.84
N LYS A 49 -7.55 -9.61 9.26
CA LYS A 49 -6.16 -9.21 8.97
C LYS A 49 -6.13 -8.07 7.96
N MET A 50 -5.22 -7.13 8.14
CA MET A 50 -4.96 -6.05 7.18
C MET A 50 -4.14 -6.58 5.97
N TYR A 51 -4.76 -6.66 4.80
CA TYR A 51 -4.07 -6.94 3.53
C TYR A 51 -3.99 -5.70 2.65
N ILE A 52 -3.33 -5.83 1.50
CA ILE A 52 -3.04 -4.68 0.63
C ILE A 52 -4.31 -4.07 0.05
N GLN A 53 -5.29 -4.90 -0.31
CA GLN A 53 -6.58 -4.46 -0.80
C GLN A 53 -7.34 -3.66 0.27
N ASP A 54 -7.24 -4.07 1.54
CA ASP A 54 -7.89 -3.35 2.65
C ASP A 54 -7.25 -1.98 2.86
N LYS A 55 -5.91 -1.89 2.73
CA LYS A 55 -5.19 -0.63 2.87
C LYS A 55 -5.46 0.32 1.69
N VAL A 56 -5.59 -0.21 0.48
CA VAL A 56 -5.99 0.59 -0.70
C VAL A 56 -7.45 1.04 -0.57
N GLU A 57 -8.34 0.21 -0.04
CA GLU A 57 -9.76 0.53 0.21
C GLU A 57 -9.91 1.76 1.13
N GLU A 58 -9.03 1.94 2.13
CA GLU A 58 -9.01 3.14 2.99
C GLU A 58 -8.80 4.45 2.22
N TYR A 59 -8.19 4.38 1.03
CA TYR A 59 -7.89 5.53 0.16
C TYR A 59 -8.56 5.42 -1.21
N ALA A 60 -9.62 4.62 -1.34
CA ALA A 60 -10.22 4.28 -2.62
C ALA A 60 -10.51 5.51 -3.49
N ASP A 61 -11.17 6.54 -2.92
CA ASP A 61 -11.51 7.77 -3.65
C ASP A 61 -10.28 8.47 -4.24
N GLU A 62 -9.19 8.58 -3.47
CA GLU A 62 -7.95 9.23 -3.93
C GLU A 62 -7.24 8.37 -4.99
N VAL A 63 -7.18 7.06 -4.78
CA VAL A 63 -6.57 6.14 -5.75
C VAL A 63 -7.33 6.18 -7.08
N PHE A 64 -8.67 6.14 -7.05
CA PHE A 64 -9.48 6.21 -8.27
C PHE A 64 -9.36 7.57 -8.96
N ASP A 65 -9.32 8.69 -8.22
CA ASP A 65 -9.08 10.00 -8.80
C ASP A 65 -7.72 10.08 -9.51
N LEU A 66 -6.65 9.57 -8.87
CA LEU A 66 -5.32 9.50 -9.49
C LEU A 66 -5.33 8.68 -10.78
N LEU A 67 -5.98 7.50 -10.77
CA LEU A 67 -6.10 6.65 -11.95
C LEU A 67 -6.90 7.31 -13.08
N ASN A 68 -8.02 7.96 -12.76
CA ASN A 68 -8.82 8.72 -13.72
C ASN A 68 -8.03 9.89 -14.34
N ASN A 69 -7.08 10.45 -13.58
CA ASN A 69 -6.18 11.51 -14.03
C ASN A 69 -4.88 10.97 -14.67
N GLY A 70 -4.81 9.68 -15.00
CA GLY A 70 -3.74 9.09 -15.80
C GLY A 70 -2.58 8.49 -15.00
N ALA A 71 -2.75 8.25 -13.70
CA ALA A 71 -1.77 7.49 -12.93
C ALA A 71 -1.66 6.04 -13.42
N HIS A 72 -0.48 5.45 -13.26
CA HIS A 72 -0.22 4.05 -13.53
C HIS A 72 -0.19 3.26 -12.22
N ILE A 73 -0.81 2.08 -12.21
CA ILE A 73 -0.77 1.16 -11.08
C ILE A 73 0.01 -0.09 -11.46
N TYR A 74 0.86 -0.54 -10.54
CA TYR A 74 1.71 -1.71 -10.70
C TYR A 74 1.44 -2.69 -9.56
N PHE A 75 1.29 -3.96 -9.91
CA PHE A 75 1.06 -5.04 -8.96
C PHE A 75 2.20 -6.05 -9.05
N CYS A 76 2.92 -6.27 -7.96
CA CYS A 76 3.96 -7.28 -7.85
C CYS A 76 3.83 -8.04 -6.53
N GLY A 77 4.01 -9.37 -6.57
CA GLY A 77 3.97 -10.21 -5.38
C GLY A 77 3.34 -11.57 -5.62
N LEU A 78 2.73 -12.12 -4.57
CA LEU A 78 2.08 -13.43 -4.64
C LEU A 78 0.90 -13.40 -5.62
N LYS A 79 0.79 -14.41 -6.48
CA LYS A 79 -0.36 -14.57 -7.39
C LYS A 79 -1.71 -14.48 -6.65
N GLY A 80 -1.76 -14.99 -5.41
CA GLY A 80 -2.96 -14.97 -4.57
C GLY A 80 -3.40 -13.58 -4.09
N MET A 81 -2.62 -12.51 -4.32
CA MET A 81 -3.02 -11.15 -3.99
C MET A 81 -4.03 -10.57 -5.00
N MET A 82 -3.94 -10.99 -6.27
CA MET A 82 -4.73 -10.40 -7.35
C MET A 82 -6.24 -10.56 -7.17
N PRO A 83 -6.77 -11.74 -6.78
CA PRO A 83 -8.22 -11.89 -6.56
C PRO A 83 -8.78 -10.86 -5.58
N GLY A 84 -8.11 -10.65 -4.45
CA GLY A 84 -8.58 -9.68 -3.45
C GLY A 84 -8.45 -8.21 -3.86
N ILE A 85 -7.64 -7.89 -4.87
CA ILE A 85 -7.51 -6.53 -5.42
C ILE A 85 -8.55 -6.26 -6.51
N LEU A 86 -8.99 -7.31 -7.22
CA LEU A 86 -9.92 -7.21 -8.35
C LEU A 86 -11.39 -7.31 -7.95
N GLU A 87 -11.68 -7.85 -6.76
CA GLU A 87 -13.01 -7.92 -6.14
C GLU A 87 -13.40 -6.60 -5.48
#